data_AF-A0AA42NE25-F1
#
_entry.id   AF-A0AA42NE25-F1
#
_cell.length_a   1.000
_cell.length_b   1.000
_cell.length_c   1.000
_cell.angle_alpha   90.00
_cell.angle_beta   90.00
_cell.angle_gamma   90.00
#
_symmetry.space_group_name_H-M   'P 1'
#
loop_
_entity.id
_entity.type
_entity.pdbx_description
1 polymer ?
#
loop_
_entity_poly.entity_id
_entity_poly.type
_entity_poly.pdbx_seq_one_letter_code
_entity_poly.pdbx_strand_id
1 'polypeptide(L)'
;MGGRNGQELLSTWVPADLAKAFKTQARATDGGASAALRRLVSEAVTGHAPTIPKGVGTGAQIGVRLKAAERAALAEAAQGQGTSPANWLRSLAIVHLARRPQWNAAEIEELRTLFRELRAIGNNVNQIAHALNVAVQTGVYPPNQGAAAREAVELLRFEARRVVAVMSGNFDYWGLPDEDRPTAALGAVEREDARASFAEEARRRRPRRRPGRFKEGE
;
A
#
# COMPACT_ATOMS: atom_id res chain seq x y z
N MET A 1 -29.11 27.38 6.04
CA MET A 1 -28.25 26.63 6.99
C MET A 1 -27.09 26.07 6.18
N GLY A 2 -25.90 26.66 6.30
CA GLY A 2 -24.76 26.34 5.42
C GLY A 2 -23.99 25.12 5.93
N GLY A 3 -24.15 23.98 5.26
CA GLY A 3 -23.35 22.79 5.51
C GLY A 3 -21.89 22.98 5.09
N ARG A 4 -20.96 22.35 5.81
CA ARG A 4 -19.56 22.21 5.37
C ARG A 4 -19.46 20.97 4.49
N ASN A 5 -18.97 21.11 3.25
CA ASN A 5 -18.68 19.98 2.35
C ASN A 5 -19.86 18.99 2.18
N GLY A 6 -21.09 19.50 2.00
CA GLY A 6 -22.29 18.67 1.83
C GLY A 6 -22.80 17.98 3.11
N GLN A 7 -22.28 18.32 4.29
CA GLN A 7 -22.73 17.78 5.58
C GLN A 7 -23.62 18.79 6.33
N GLU A 8 -24.70 18.31 6.95
CA GLU A 8 -25.58 19.09 7.81
C GLU A 8 -25.34 18.77 9.29
N LEU A 9 -25.41 19.79 10.16
CA LEU A 9 -25.20 19.62 11.60
C LEU A 9 -26.49 19.11 12.25
N LEU A 10 -26.43 17.92 12.83
CA LEU A 10 -27.46 17.41 13.72
C LEU A 10 -27.11 17.78 15.18
N SER A 11 -27.99 18.54 15.84
CA SER A 11 -27.81 18.94 17.24
C SER A 11 -29.15 18.91 17.99
N THR A 12 -29.11 18.54 19.26
CA THR A 12 -30.26 18.58 20.16
C THR A 12 -29.80 18.89 21.58
N TRP A 13 -30.73 19.30 22.44
CA TRP A 13 -30.47 19.52 23.86
C TRP A 13 -30.60 18.20 24.62
N VAL A 14 -29.61 17.92 25.47
CA VAL A 14 -29.62 16.78 26.38
C VAL A 14 -29.18 17.23 27.77
N PRO A 15 -29.59 16.53 28.84
CA PRO A 15 -29.10 16.80 30.19
C PRO A 15 -27.57 16.81 30.27
N ALA A 16 -27.01 17.70 31.10
CA ALA A 16 -25.56 17.90 31.19
C ALA A 16 -24.80 16.61 31.58
N ASP A 17 -25.39 15.84 32.49
CA ASP A 17 -24.84 14.60 33.02
C ASP A 17 -24.76 13.53 31.92
N LEU A 18 -25.81 13.47 31.09
CA LEU A 18 -25.89 12.58 29.94
C LEU A 18 -24.88 12.99 28.86
N ALA A 19 -24.74 14.28 28.58
CA ALA A 19 -23.72 14.78 27.66
C ALA A 19 -22.30 14.43 28.13
N LYS A 20 -22.06 14.50 29.44
CA LYS A 20 -20.76 14.16 30.04
C LYS A 20 -20.49 12.66 29.94
N ALA A 21 -21.45 11.82 30.33
CA ALA A 21 -21.35 10.37 30.23
C ALA A 21 -21.09 9.93 28.77
N PHE A 22 -21.86 10.47 27.82
CA PHE A 22 -21.71 10.21 26.40
C PHE A 22 -20.32 10.61 25.87
N LYS A 23 -19.82 11.81 26.22
CA LYS A 23 -18.49 12.27 25.81
C LYS A 23 -17.38 11.37 26.37
N THR A 24 -17.50 10.89 27.60
CA THR A 24 -16.54 9.98 28.23
C THR A 24 -16.51 8.64 27.50
N GLN A 25 -17.68 8.04 27.28
CA GLN A 25 -17.80 6.78 26.53
C GLN A 25 -17.24 6.93 25.11
N ALA A 26 -17.69 7.95 24.38
CA ALA A 26 -17.31 8.19 22.98
C ALA A 26 -15.80 8.41 22.80
N ARG A 27 -15.10 8.97 23.80
CA ARG A 27 -13.65 9.09 23.79
C ARG A 27 -12.94 7.75 23.95
N ALA A 28 -13.50 6.83 24.74
CA ALA A 28 -12.93 5.51 24.98
C ALA A 28 -13.14 4.55 23.80
N THR A 29 -14.27 4.68 23.07
CA THR A 29 -14.66 3.72 22.04
C THR A 29 -14.48 4.22 20.60
N ASP A 30 -14.79 5.49 20.34
CA ASP A 30 -14.99 6.00 18.97
C ASP A 30 -14.04 7.17 18.61
N GLY A 31 -13.14 7.56 19.51
CA GLY A 31 -12.19 8.67 19.30
C GLY A 31 -12.81 10.07 19.46
N GLY A 32 -14.06 10.18 19.90
CA GLY A 32 -14.72 11.45 20.23
C GLY A 32 -16.23 11.48 20.00
N ALA A 33 -16.91 12.48 20.58
CA ALA A 33 -18.37 12.59 20.57
C ALA A 33 -18.99 12.68 19.17
N SER A 34 -18.35 13.41 18.24
CA SER A 34 -18.85 13.52 16.86
C SER A 34 -18.72 12.21 16.07
N ALA A 35 -17.69 11.41 16.35
CA ALA A 35 -17.51 10.10 15.72
C ALA A 35 -18.54 9.09 16.25
N ALA A 36 -18.74 9.04 17.57
CA ALA A 36 -19.78 8.22 18.19
C ALA A 36 -21.18 8.62 17.70
N LEU A 37 -21.48 9.92 17.62
CA LEU A 37 -22.77 10.40 17.13
C LEU A 37 -23.00 10.02 15.67
N ARG A 38 -21.99 10.19 14.81
CA ARG A 38 -22.07 9.76 13.40
C ARG A 38 -22.31 8.25 13.29
N ARG A 39 -21.62 7.44 14.09
CA ARG A 39 -21.83 5.99 14.13
C ARG A 39 -23.26 5.65 14.51
N LEU A 40 -23.77 6.22 15.61
CA LEU A 40 -25.13 5.96 16.09
C LEU A 40 -26.19 6.38 15.06
N VAL A 41 -26.03 7.55 14.44
CA VAL A 41 -26.96 8.03 13.41
C VAL A 41 -26.92 7.14 12.18
N SER A 42 -25.73 6.76 11.70
CA SER A 42 -25.60 5.84 10.57
C SER A 42 -26.17 4.46 10.88
N GLU A 43 -25.85 3.88 12.04
CA GLU A 43 -26.36 2.57 12.47
C GLU A 43 -27.89 2.58 12.60
N ALA A 44 -28.47 3.63 13.16
CA ALA A 44 -29.92 3.78 13.30
C ALA A 44 -30.65 3.96 11.95
N VAL A 45 -30.01 4.57 10.94
CA VAL A 45 -30.64 4.90 9.65
C VAL A 45 -30.37 3.84 8.58
N THR A 46 -29.16 3.28 8.54
CA THR A 46 -28.71 2.38 7.46
C THR A 46 -28.47 0.94 7.94
N GLY A 47 -28.56 0.67 9.24
CA GLY A 47 -28.27 -0.64 9.84
C GLY A 47 -26.77 -0.99 9.85
N HIS A 48 -25.89 -0.07 9.42
CA HIS A 48 -24.46 -0.31 9.31
C HIS A 48 -23.67 0.80 9.99
N ALA A 49 -22.80 0.43 10.93
CA ALA A 49 -21.85 1.35 11.53
C ALA A 49 -20.72 1.68 10.53
N PRO A 50 -20.43 2.97 10.25
CA PRO A 50 -19.29 3.35 9.41
C PRO A 50 -18.00 2.90 10.08
N THR A 51 -17.09 2.35 9.29
CA THR A 51 -15.79 1.87 9.76
C THR A 51 -14.98 3.07 10.25
N ILE A 52 -14.80 3.20 11.56
CA ILE A 52 -13.98 4.27 12.13
C ILE A 52 -12.53 4.00 11.75
N PRO A 53 -11.80 4.94 11.13
CA PRO A 53 -10.36 4.82 10.97
C PRO A 53 -9.74 4.64 12.36
N LYS A 54 -9.07 3.50 12.61
CA LYS A 54 -8.39 3.23 13.87
C LYS A 54 -7.22 4.21 14.06
N GLY A 55 -7.51 5.36 14.67
CA GLY A 55 -6.52 6.24 15.28
C GLY A 55 -6.67 6.17 16.80
N VAL A 56 -5.86 5.34 17.46
CA VAL A 56 -5.80 5.28 18.93
C VAL A 56 -5.16 6.56 19.48
N GLY A 57 -5.87 7.27 20.36
CA GLY A 57 -5.33 8.33 21.22
C GLY A 57 -5.86 9.75 20.97
N THR A 58 -5.96 10.56 22.04
CA THR A 58 -6.15 12.01 21.92
C THR A 58 -4.80 12.63 21.58
N GLY A 59 -4.56 12.97 20.32
CA GLY A 59 -3.30 13.63 19.92
C GLY A 59 -3.11 14.96 20.66
N ALA A 60 -1.87 15.27 21.05
CA ALA A 60 -1.53 16.59 21.58
C ALA A 60 -1.56 17.63 20.45
N GLN A 61 -2.10 18.82 20.74
CA GLN A 61 -2.22 19.89 19.75
C GLN A 61 -0.98 20.79 19.78
N ILE A 62 -0.46 21.09 18.59
CA ILE A 62 0.59 22.10 18.38
C ILE A 62 -0.05 23.27 17.63
N GLY A 63 0.02 24.48 18.22
CA GLY A 63 -0.44 25.70 17.58
C GLY A 63 0.70 26.35 16.77
N VAL A 64 0.52 26.47 15.45
CA VAL A 64 1.49 27.12 14.56
C VAL A 64 0.93 28.47 14.12
N ARG A 65 1.71 29.54 14.33
CA ARG A 65 1.38 30.89 13.83
C ARG A 65 1.94 31.04 12.42
N LEU A 66 1.07 31.35 11.47
CA LEU A 66 1.40 31.62 10.08
C LEU A 66 0.91 33.02 9.70
N LYS A 67 1.71 33.74 8.91
CA LYS A 67 1.27 34.96 8.22
C LYS A 67 0.21 34.62 7.18
N ALA A 68 -0.52 35.63 6.72
CA ALA A 68 -1.60 35.44 5.74
C ALA A 68 -1.13 34.73 4.46
N ALA A 69 0.02 35.13 3.91
CA ALA A 69 0.60 34.53 2.71
C ALA A 69 1.00 33.05 2.92
N GLU A 70 1.65 32.74 4.05
CA GLU A 70 2.05 31.37 4.42
C GLU A 70 0.83 30.46 4.59
N ARG A 71 -0.23 30.98 5.22
CA ARG A 71 -1.49 30.25 5.39
C ARG A 71 -2.20 30.00 4.06
N ALA A 72 -2.14 30.95 3.12
CA ALA A 72 -2.70 30.79 1.78
C ALA A 72 -1.95 29.70 0.99
N ALA A 73 -0.61 29.76 0.99
CA ALA A 73 0.23 28.75 0.35
C ALA A 73 -0.01 27.34 0.93
N LEU A 74 -0.15 27.23 2.26
CA LEU A 74 -0.50 25.95 2.90
C LEU A 74 -1.88 25.43 2.46
N ALA A 75 -2.85 26.33 2.29
CA ALA A 75 -4.20 25.96 1.87
C ALA A 75 -4.25 25.50 0.42
N GLU A 76 -3.54 26.19 -0.48
CA GLU A 76 -3.39 25.79 -1.88
C GLU A 76 -2.71 24.42 -2.00
N ALA A 77 -1.59 24.24 -1.29
CA ALA A 77 -0.89 22.95 -1.26
C ALA A 77 -1.81 21.83 -0.74
N ALA A 78 -2.52 22.05 0.37
CA ALA A 78 -3.44 21.05 0.91
C ALA A 78 -4.61 20.72 -0.03
N GLN A 79 -5.13 21.72 -0.75
CA GLN A 79 -6.18 21.53 -1.75
C GLN A 79 -5.70 20.68 -2.93
N GLY A 80 -4.50 20.95 -3.44
CA GLY A 80 -3.87 20.12 -4.48
C GLY A 80 -3.74 18.65 -4.07
N GLN A 81 -3.68 18.38 -2.76
CA GLN A 81 -3.57 17.04 -2.18
C GLN A 81 -4.90 16.48 -1.63
N GLY A 82 -6.03 17.16 -1.87
CA GLY A 82 -7.35 16.70 -1.43
C GLY A 82 -7.51 16.61 0.10
N THR A 83 -6.74 17.38 0.86
CA THR A 83 -6.73 17.33 2.33
C THR A 83 -6.90 18.72 2.94
N SER A 84 -7.00 18.78 4.28
CA SER A 84 -7.08 20.07 4.99
C SER A 84 -5.69 20.62 5.29
N PRO A 85 -5.52 21.96 5.45
CA PRO A 85 -4.22 22.56 5.79
C PRO A 85 -3.58 21.97 7.05
N ALA A 86 -4.38 21.66 8.07
CA ALA A 86 -3.90 21.06 9.32
C ALA A 86 -3.45 19.61 9.12
N ASN A 87 -4.18 18.83 8.33
CA ASN A 87 -3.78 17.46 8.01
C ASN A 87 -2.54 17.44 7.13
N TRP A 88 -2.45 18.32 6.14
CA TRP A 88 -1.27 18.46 5.28
C TRP A 88 -0.01 18.77 6.09
N LEU A 89 -0.09 19.78 6.96
CA LEU A 89 1.00 20.16 7.86
C LEU A 89 1.40 19.02 8.79
N ARG A 90 0.43 18.28 9.34
CA ARG A 90 0.69 17.09 10.16
C ARG A 90 1.40 16.00 9.36
N SER A 91 0.94 15.69 8.14
CA SER A 91 1.54 14.66 7.30
C SER A 91 2.98 15.00 6.95
N LEU A 92 3.26 16.24 6.56
CA LEU A 92 4.62 16.74 6.34
C LEU A 92 5.49 16.53 7.59
N ALA A 93 5.02 16.96 8.76
CA ALA A 93 5.77 16.78 10.01
C ALA A 93 6.09 15.30 10.29
N ILE A 94 5.12 14.41 10.16
CA ILE A 94 5.32 12.98 10.42
C ILE A 94 6.26 12.34 9.39
N VAL A 95 6.12 12.68 8.11
CA VAL A 95 6.97 12.14 7.03
C VAL A 95 8.42 12.56 7.21
N HIS A 96 8.67 13.84 7.48
CA HIS A 96 10.03 14.35 7.70
C HIS A 96 10.64 13.85 9.01
N LEU A 97 9.85 13.66 10.08
CA LEU A 97 10.34 13.04 11.32
C LEU A 97 10.68 11.56 11.14
N ALA A 98 9.88 10.83 10.37
CA ALA A 98 10.10 9.41 10.11
C ALA A 98 11.15 9.15 9.01
N ARG A 99 11.52 10.17 8.23
CA ARG A 99 12.32 10.07 7.00
C ARG A 99 11.82 8.97 6.06
N ARG A 100 10.49 8.84 5.98
CA ARG A 100 9.80 7.79 5.22
C ARG A 100 8.54 8.35 4.58
N PRO A 101 8.36 8.19 3.26
CA PRO A 101 7.17 8.67 2.59
C PRO A 101 5.94 7.86 3.02
N GLN A 102 4.77 8.49 2.97
CA GLN A 102 3.50 7.79 3.12
C GLN A 102 2.99 7.34 1.74
N TRP A 103 2.37 6.16 1.72
CA TRP A 103 1.80 5.58 0.51
C TRP A 103 0.29 5.78 0.50
N ASN A 104 -0.23 6.33 -0.59
CA ASN A 104 -1.67 6.40 -0.81
C ASN A 104 -2.19 5.12 -1.48
N ALA A 105 -3.52 4.94 -1.49
CA ALA A 105 -4.14 3.72 -2.00
C ALA A 105 -3.89 3.50 -3.51
N ALA A 106 -3.81 4.57 -4.30
CA ALA A 106 -3.56 4.50 -5.74
C ALA A 106 -2.12 4.06 -6.03
N GLU A 107 -1.14 4.61 -5.32
CA GLU A 107 0.27 4.22 -5.44
C GLU A 107 0.50 2.76 -5.04
N ILE A 108 -0.17 2.30 -3.98
CA ILE A 108 -0.11 0.89 -3.57
C ILE A 108 -0.69 -0.01 -4.66
N GLU A 109 -1.79 0.39 -5.30
CA GLU A 109 -2.41 -0.40 -6.35
C GLU A 109 -1.58 -0.41 -7.65
N GLU A 110 -0.97 0.71 -8.01
CA GLU A 110 0.00 0.77 -9.11
C GLU A 110 1.19 -0.16 -8.82
N LEU A 111 1.75 -0.11 -7.60
CA LEU A 111 2.84 -1.00 -7.21
C LEU A 111 2.46 -2.49 -7.26
N ARG A 112 1.22 -2.84 -6.87
CA ARG A 112 0.70 -4.21 -7.04
C ARG A 112 0.59 -4.61 -8.50
N THR A 113 0.20 -3.69 -9.38
CA THR A 113 0.12 -3.93 -10.82
C THR A 113 1.49 -4.20 -11.40
N LEU A 114 2.50 -3.37 -11.07
CA LEU A 114 3.89 -3.60 -11.44
C LEU A 114 4.41 -4.97 -10.98
N PHE A 115 4.11 -5.37 -9.73
CA PHE A 115 4.51 -6.69 -9.24
C PHE A 115 3.81 -7.86 -9.97
N ARG A 116 2.58 -7.69 -10.42
CA ARG A 116 1.89 -8.69 -11.25
C ARG A 116 2.56 -8.83 -12.61
N GLU A 117 2.93 -7.72 -13.25
CA GLU A 117 3.63 -7.70 -14.54
C GLU A 117 5.01 -8.35 -14.42
N LEU A 118 5.79 -7.98 -13.40
CA LEU A 118 7.07 -8.62 -13.08
C LEU A 118 6.95 -10.14 -12.89
N ARG A 119 5.89 -10.60 -12.21
CA ARG A 119 5.63 -12.03 -12.04
C ARG A 119 5.31 -12.73 -13.35
N ALA A 120 4.55 -12.10 -14.23
CA ALA A 120 4.23 -12.63 -15.55
C ALA A 120 5.51 -12.78 -16.41
N ILE A 121 6.38 -11.78 -16.39
CA ILE A 121 7.69 -11.83 -17.06
C ILE A 121 8.53 -12.98 -16.49
N GLY A 122 8.61 -13.10 -15.17
CA GLY A 122 9.34 -14.19 -14.50
C GLY A 122 8.81 -15.58 -14.90
N ASN A 123 7.50 -15.75 -15.03
CA ASN A 123 6.91 -17.00 -15.52
C ASN A 123 7.33 -17.31 -16.96
N ASN A 124 7.34 -16.31 -17.86
CA ASN A 124 7.76 -16.48 -19.24
C ASN A 124 9.25 -16.86 -19.33
N VAL A 125 10.12 -16.19 -18.56
CA VAL A 125 11.54 -16.54 -18.46
C VAL A 125 11.72 -17.98 -17.98
N ASN A 126 10.96 -18.40 -16.97
CA ASN A 126 11.03 -19.76 -16.45
C ASN A 126 10.58 -20.82 -17.48
N GLN A 127 9.60 -20.51 -18.34
CA GLN A 127 9.19 -21.38 -19.44
C GLN A 127 10.29 -21.52 -20.50
N ILE A 128 10.95 -20.41 -20.87
CA ILE A 128 12.09 -20.41 -21.80
C ILE A 128 13.22 -21.28 -21.24
N ALA A 129 13.59 -21.09 -19.96
CA ALA A 129 14.60 -21.89 -19.30
C ALA A 129 14.24 -23.38 -19.28
N HIS A 130 12.98 -23.72 -19.01
CA HIS A 130 12.54 -25.11 -19.04
C HIS A 130 12.64 -25.73 -20.44
N ALA A 131 12.20 -25.00 -21.47
CA ALA A 131 12.27 -25.45 -22.85
C ALA A 131 13.72 -25.65 -23.33
N LEU A 132 14.64 -24.78 -22.92
CA LEU A 132 16.08 -24.94 -23.17
C LEU A 132 16.66 -26.16 -22.44
N ASN A 133 16.28 -26.40 -21.18
CA ASN A 133 16.74 -27.58 -20.44
C ASN A 133 16.26 -28.89 -21.09
N VAL A 134 15.03 -28.92 -21.62
CA VAL A 134 14.52 -30.06 -22.40
C VAL A 134 15.32 -30.21 -23.71
N ALA A 135 15.58 -29.10 -24.41
CA ALA A 135 16.35 -29.11 -25.65
C ALA A 135 17.78 -29.67 -25.49
N VAL A 136 18.45 -29.34 -24.38
CA VAL A 136 19.77 -29.88 -24.05
C VAL A 136 19.71 -31.40 -23.82
N GLN A 137 18.64 -31.90 -23.19
CA GLN A 137 18.46 -33.33 -22.93
C GLN A 137 18.07 -34.13 -24.18
N THR A 138 17.28 -33.53 -25.09
CA THR A 138 16.76 -34.20 -26.28
C THR A 138 17.59 -33.93 -27.55
N GLY A 139 18.49 -32.95 -27.52
CA GLY A 139 19.23 -32.46 -28.68
C GLY A 139 18.42 -31.59 -29.64
N VAL A 140 17.13 -31.35 -29.37
CA VAL A 140 16.22 -30.61 -30.26
C VAL A 140 15.97 -29.22 -29.70
N TYR A 141 16.52 -28.19 -30.37
CA TYR A 141 16.37 -26.80 -29.96
C TYR A 141 15.10 -26.18 -30.56
N PRO A 142 14.16 -25.69 -29.73
CA PRO A 142 13.00 -24.98 -30.23
C PRO A 142 13.44 -23.67 -30.93
N PRO A 143 12.85 -23.33 -32.08
CA PRO A 143 13.16 -22.09 -32.77
C PRO A 143 12.77 -20.87 -31.91
N ASN A 144 13.47 -19.75 -32.10
CA ASN A 144 13.16 -18.43 -31.53
C ASN A 144 13.30 -18.26 -30.00
N GLN A 145 13.80 -19.25 -29.24
CA GLN A 145 14.01 -19.13 -27.79
C GLN A 145 14.92 -17.95 -27.40
N GLY A 146 15.96 -17.69 -28.19
CA GLY A 146 16.85 -16.55 -27.97
C GLY A 146 16.21 -15.18 -28.26
N ALA A 147 15.14 -15.12 -29.07
CA ALA A 147 14.37 -13.90 -29.29
C ALA A 147 13.41 -13.66 -28.12
N ALA A 148 12.69 -14.71 -27.68
CA ALA A 148 11.80 -14.65 -26.52
C ALA A 148 12.54 -14.28 -25.22
N ALA A 149 13.77 -14.80 -25.04
CA ALA A 149 14.61 -14.44 -23.90
C ALA A 149 15.00 -12.96 -23.91
N ARG A 150 15.37 -12.42 -25.08
CA ARG A 150 15.72 -11.00 -25.24
C ARG A 150 14.51 -10.09 -24.97
N GLU A 151 13.35 -10.44 -25.49
CA GLU A 151 12.10 -9.72 -25.23
C GLU A 151 11.75 -9.69 -23.73
N ALA A 152 11.86 -10.83 -23.05
CA ALA A 152 11.59 -10.89 -21.62
C ALA A 152 12.57 -10.04 -20.78
N VAL A 153 13.85 -9.96 -21.17
CA VAL A 153 14.84 -9.08 -20.53
C VAL A 153 14.50 -7.60 -20.72
N GLU A 154 14.09 -7.20 -21.92
CA GLU A 154 13.72 -5.80 -22.17
C GLU A 154 12.46 -5.39 -21.41
N LEU A 155 11.46 -6.28 -21.35
CA LEU A 155 10.25 -6.04 -20.56
C LEU A 155 10.56 -5.97 -19.05
N LEU A 156 11.45 -6.84 -18.54
CA LEU A 156 11.91 -6.79 -17.15
C LEU A 156 12.59 -5.44 -16.84
N ARG A 157 13.49 -4.98 -17.72
CA ARG A 157 14.18 -3.69 -17.57
C ARG A 157 13.19 -2.53 -17.58
N PHE A 158 12.17 -2.60 -18.42
CA PHE A 158 11.11 -1.59 -18.47
C PHE A 158 10.33 -1.54 -17.16
N GLU A 159 9.86 -2.67 -16.64
CA GLU A 159 9.12 -2.70 -15.38
C GLU A 159 9.99 -2.32 -14.17
N ALA A 160 11.26 -2.71 -14.15
CA ALA A 160 12.19 -2.26 -13.11
C ALA A 160 12.34 -0.72 -13.09
N ARG A 161 12.42 -0.08 -14.26
CA ARG A 161 12.44 1.39 -14.34
C ARG A 161 11.14 2.01 -13.84
N ARG A 162 9.98 1.42 -14.14
CA ARG A 162 8.68 1.88 -13.63
C ARG A 162 8.59 1.78 -12.11
N VAL A 163 9.05 0.68 -11.52
CA VAL A 163 9.12 0.54 -10.05
C VAL A 163 9.99 1.64 -9.45
N VAL A 164 11.20 1.87 -10.00
CA VAL A 164 12.07 2.96 -9.53
C VAL A 164 11.41 4.33 -9.67
N ALA A 165 10.69 4.58 -10.77
CA ALA A 165 10.00 5.86 -11.01
C ALA A 165 8.87 6.09 -10.00
N VAL A 166 8.03 5.09 -9.73
CA VAL A 166 6.95 5.18 -8.72
C VAL A 166 7.52 5.38 -7.33
N MET A 167 8.57 4.63 -6.97
CA MET A 167 9.25 4.78 -5.69
C MET A 167 9.86 6.18 -5.54
N SER A 168 10.60 6.65 -6.54
CA SER A 168 11.28 7.96 -6.49
C SER A 168 10.29 9.11 -6.49
N GLY A 169 9.24 9.04 -7.32
CA GLY A 169 8.19 10.05 -7.36
C GLY A 169 7.48 10.24 -6.01
N ASN A 170 7.35 9.18 -5.20
CA ASN A 170 6.81 9.29 -3.85
C ASN A 170 7.77 10.04 -2.90
N PHE A 171 9.09 9.83 -3.01
CA PHE A 171 10.07 10.61 -2.24
C PHE A 171 10.06 12.08 -2.65
N ASP A 172 10.01 12.35 -3.95
CA ASP A 172 10.00 13.70 -4.51
C ASP A 172 8.73 14.45 -4.10
N TYR A 173 7.58 13.76 -4.13
CA TYR A 173 6.29 14.26 -3.67
C TYR A 173 6.34 14.78 -2.22
N TRP A 174 7.04 14.05 -1.35
CA TRP A 174 7.20 14.44 0.05
C TRP A 174 8.41 15.35 0.31
N GLY A 175 9.19 15.71 -0.72
CA GLY A 175 10.39 16.53 -0.58
C GLY A 175 11.48 15.88 0.29
N LEU A 176 11.55 14.56 0.31
CA LEU A 176 12.59 13.82 1.03
C LEU A 176 13.89 13.80 0.20
N PRO A 177 15.07 13.88 0.84
CA PRO A 177 16.35 13.90 0.13
C PRO A 177 16.68 12.53 -0.46
N ASP A 178 17.49 12.52 -1.53
CA ASP A 178 17.90 11.31 -2.24
C ASP A 178 18.60 10.28 -1.33
N GLU A 179 19.31 10.74 -0.30
CA GLU A 179 19.99 9.89 0.69
C GLU A 179 19.03 9.02 1.53
N ASP A 180 17.75 9.40 1.63
CA ASP A 180 16.71 8.62 2.32
C ASP A 180 16.07 7.56 1.43
N ARG A 181 16.34 7.59 0.13
CA ARG A 181 15.76 6.61 -0.78
C ARG A 181 16.29 5.22 -0.41
N PRO A 182 15.39 4.22 -0.33
CA PRO A 182 15.77 2.88 0.09
C PRO A 182 16.79 2.33 -0.89
N THR A 183 18.00 2.07 -0.38
CA THR A 183 18.97 1.24 -1.08
C THR A 183 18.71 -0.21 -0.71
N ALA A 184 18.93 -1.14 -1.65
CA ALA A 184 18.92 -2.56 -1.30
C ALA A 184 19.89 -2.77 -0.13
N ALA A 185 19.41 -3.32 0.99
CA ALA A 185 20.25 -3.56 2.15
C ALA A 185 21.47 -4.40 1.72
N LEU A 186 22.64 -4.13 2.30
CA LEU A 186 23.83 -4.95 2.02
C LEU A 186 23.50 -6.44 2.21
N GLY A 187 23.86 -7.28 1.24
CA GLY A 187 23.54 -8.70 1.28
C GLY A 187 22.09 -9.06 0.94
N ALA A 188 21.22 -8.11 0.58
CA ALA A 188 19.79 -8.39 0.35
C ALA A 188 19.56 -9.27 -0.86
N VAL A 189 20.29 -9.02 -1.95
CA VAL A 189 20.24 -9.84 -3.16
C VAL A 189 20.74 -11.24 -2.82
N GLU A 190 21.86 -11.34 -2.13
CA GLU A 190 22.46 -12.62 -1.71
C GLU A 190 21.55 -13.41 -0.77
N ARG A 191 20.83 -12.75 0.14
CA ARG A 191 19.83 -13.39 1.01
C ARG A 191 18.62 -13.89 0.22
N GLU A 192 18.14 -13.11 -0.74
CA GLU A 192 17.03 -13.53 -1.61
C GLU A 192 17.45 -14.67 -2.54
N ASP A 193 18.66 -14.63 -3.10
CA ASP A 193 19.24 -15.72 -3.90
C ASP A 193 19.41 -17.00 -3.08
N ALA A 194 19.87 -16.88 -1.83
CA ALA A 194 19.95 -18.01 -0.90
C ALA A 194 18.55 -18.57 -0.61
N ARG A 195 17.56 -17.71 -0.33
CA ARG A 195 16.15 -18.14 -0.14
C ARG A 195 15.59 -18.83 -1.37
N ALA A 196 15.85 -18.31 -2.56
CA ALA A 196 15.43 -18.89 -3.83
C ALA A 196 16.05 -20.28 -4.02
N SER A 197 17.35 -20.41 -3.76
CA SER A 197 18.09 -21.67 -3.83
C SER A 197 17.53 -22.71 -2.85
N PHE A 198 17.32 -22.33 -1.58
CA PHE A 198 16.69 -23.20 -0.59
C PHE A 198 15.27 -23.62 -1.00
N ALA A 199 14.47 -22.69 -1.54
CA ALA A 199 13.13 -22.99 -2.02
C ALA A 199 13.15 -23.95 -3.22
N GLU A 200 14.14 -23.85 -4.11
CA GLU A 200 14.34 -24.76 -5.22
C GLU A 200 14.76 -26.16 -4.74
N GLU A 201 15.71 -26.26 -3.80
CA GLU A 201 16.07 -27.53 -3.17
C GLU A 201 14.87 -28.19 -2.47
N ALA A 202 14.07 -27.41 -1.75
CA ALA A 202 12.85 -27.90 -1.12
C ALA A 202 11.82 -28.42 -2.15
N ARG A 203 11.69 -27.76 -3.32
CA ARG A 203 10.88 -28.26 -4.43
C ARG A 203 11.43 -29.57 -5.00
N ARG A 204 12.74 -29.70 -5.18
CA ARG A 204 13.38 -30.94 -5.66
C ARG A 204 13.19 -32.10 -4.68
N ARG A 205 13.20 -31.82 -3.38
CA ARG A 205 12.99 -32.81 -2.31
C ARG A 205 11.52 -33.16 -2.05
N ARG A 206 10.55 -32.45 -2.65
CA ARG A 206 9.12 -32.79 -2.47
C ARG A 206 8.83 -34.19 -3.06
N PRO A 207 8.30 -35.13 -2.27
CA PRO A 207 7.95 -36.45 -2.78
C PRO A 207 6.85 -36.30 -3.84
N ARG A 208 7.07 -36.92 -5.02
CA ARG A 208 6.06 -36.99 -6.08
C ARG A 208 4.84 -37.74 -5.54
N ARG A 209 3.73 -37.04 -5.34
CA ARG A 209 2.44 -37.65 -5.00
C ARG A 209 2.09 -38.61 -6.16
N ARG A 210 2.16 -39.93 -5.91
CA ARG A 210 1.67 -40.92 -6.87
C ARG A 210 0.17 -40.67 -7.07
N PRO A 211 -0.34 -40.53 -8.31
CA PRO A 211 -1.78 -40.54 -8.53
C PRO A 211 -2.34 -41.86 -7.97
N GLY A 212 -3.43 -41.76 -7.20
CA GLY A 212 -4.08 -42.91 -6.58
C GLY A 212 -4.40 -43.95 -7.65
N ARG A 213 -3.93 -45.17 -7.46
CA ARG A 213 -4.18 -46.32 -8.33
C ARG A 213 -5.71 -46.48 -8.42
N PHE A 214 -6.31 -46.16 -9.56
CA PHE A 214 -7.70 -46.54 -9.84
C PHE A 214 -7.76 -48.07 -9.74
N LYS A 215 -8.64 -48.57 -8.85
CA LYS A 215 -8.98 -49.99 -8.83
C LYS A 215 -9.94 -50.24 -9.99
N GLU A 216 -9.47 -50.95 -11.00
CA GLU A 216 -10.34 -51.67 -11.95
C GLU A 216 -10.59 -53.08 -11.39
N GLY A 217 -11.84 -53.56 -11.52
CA GLY A 217 -12.35 -54.87 -11.09
C GLY A 217 -13.04 -54.80 -9.73
N GLU A 218 -14.34 -55.06 -9.58
CA GLU A 218 -15.20 -56.11 -10.20
C GLU A 218 -16.62 -55.57 -10.47
#